data_AF-A0A8J3KU78-F1
#
_entry.id   AF-A0A8J3KU78-F1
#
_cell.length_a   1.000
_cell.length_b   1.000
_cell.length_c   1.000
_cell.angle_alpha   90.00
_cell.angle_beta   90.00
_cell.angle_gamma   90.00
#
_symmetry.space_group_name_H-M   'P 1'
#
loop_
_entity.id
_entity.type
_entity.pdbx_description
1 polymer ?
#
loop_
_entity_poly.entity_id
_entity_poly.type
_entity_poly.pdbx_seq_one_letter_code
_entity_poly.pdbx_strand_id
1 'polypeptide(L)'
;MRLRAPGIGAGRRIATWRNVLRGLLVAMVITTGSTLATATPAAAAGGCNGQSPVSACVDWGSYGNRVRADFYMNATPSDDYHSFKAWLNVNGTWYLVGSGRLDHKGNYCCWYRNTDSLPNIWYTVYTEIDIYNSSGTYRFSSTSPSVRYVN
;
A
#
# COMPACT_ATOMS: atom_id res chain seq x y z
N MET A 1 -19.42 79.82 -0.91
CA MET A 1 -18.22 79.81 -0.01
C MET A 1 -17.39 78.60 -0.41
N ARG A 2 -16.26 78.80 -1.10
CA ARG A 2 -14.88 78.95 -0.56
C ARG A 2 -14.40 77.62 0.06
N LEU A 3 -13.24 77.02 -0.22
CA LEU A 3 -12.00 77.46 -0.89
C LEU A 3 -11.03 76.24 -1.03
N ARG A 4 -10.13 76.34 -2.02
CA ARG A 4 -8.71 75.90 -2.06
C ARG A 4 -8.31 74.46 -2.45
N ALA A 5 -7.41 74.47 -3.44
CA ALA A 5 -6.59 73.43 -4.07
C ALA A 5 -5.25 73.18 -3.30
N PRO A 6 -4.10 72.86 -3.96
CA PRO A 6 -3.61 71.61 -4.55
C PRO A 6 -2.25 71.14 -3.92
N GLY A 7 -1.69 70.02 -4.38
CA GLY A 7 -0.26 69.66 -4.21
C GLY A 7 0.09 68.47 -5.13
N ILE A 8 0.75 68.65 -6.28
CA ILE A 8 2.21 68.71 -6.53
C ILE A 8 2.98 67.52 -5.95
N GLY A 9 3.40 66.62 -6.84
CA GLY A 9 4.39 65.57 -6.59
C GLY A 9 5.00 65.10 -7.90
N ALA A 10 6.13 65.70 -8.26
CA ALA A 10 6.84 65.50 -9.51
C ALA A 10 7.73 64.23 -9.49
N GLY A 11 7.89 63.63 -10.67
CA GLY A 11 9.18 63.09 -11.12
C GLY A 11 9.46 61.61 -10.86
N ARG A 12 9.48 60.83 -11.95
CA ARG A 12 10.74 60.26 -12.48
C ARG A 12 10.56 59.74 -13.89
N ARG A 13 11.29 60.38 -14.81
CA ARG A 13 11.69 59.79 -16.09
C ARG A 13 12.56 58.57 -15.80
N ILE A 14 12.46 57.52 -16.62
CA ILE A 14 13.59 56.96 -17.38
C ILE A 14 12.96 56.07 -18.46
N ALA A 15 13.16 56.50 -19.70
CA ALA A 15 12.88 55.72 -20.89
C ALA A 15 14.00 54.70 -21.07
N THR A 16 13.66 53.43 -21.30
CA THR A 16 14.68 52.48 -21.79
C THR A 16 14.04 51.42 -22.70
N TRP A 17 14.01 51.76 -24.00
CA TRP A 17 14.21 50.87 -25.16
C TRP A 17 13.17 49.76 -25.49
N ARG A 18 12.25 50.16 -26.36
CA ARG A 18 11.57 49.31 -27.34
C ARG A 18 12.59 48.53 -28.19
N ASN A 19 12.45 47.20 -28.18
CA ASN A 19 12.47 46.30 -29.34
C ASN A 19 13.44 46.58 -30.49
N VAL A 20 14.59 45.91 -30.47
CA VAL A 20 15.41 45.60 -31.66
C VAL A 20 16.01 44.20 -31.39
N LEU A 21 15.31 43.14 -31.81
CA LEU A 21 15.51 42.41 -33.06
C LEU A 21 16.45 41.19 -32.92
N ARG A 22 15.88 40.03 -33.27
CA ARG A 22 16.49 38.92 -34.03
C ARG A 22 17.53 38.03 -33.34
N GLY A 23 17.05 36.83 -33.01
CA GLY A 23 17.35 35.67 -33.87
C GLY A 23 18.43 34.73 -33.36
N LEU A 24 18.01 33.55 -32.88
CA LEU A 24 18.69 32.28 -33.16
C LEU A 24 17.80 31.11 -32.73
N LEU A 25 17.17 30.49 -33.72
CA LEU A 25 16.57 29.17 -33.63
C LEU A 25 17.71 28.16 -33.51
N VAL A 26 17.86 27.53 -32.34
CA VAL A 26 18.64 26.31 -32.17
C VAL A 26 17.66 25.21 -31.75
N ALA A 27 17.15 24.50 -32.75
CA ALA A 27 16.39 23.27 -32.56
C ALA A 27 17.35 22.17 -32.12
N MET A 28 17.56 22.05 -30.82
CA MET A 28 18.27 20.92 -30.23
C MET A 28 17.29 19.75 -30.16
N VAL A 29 17.25 18.93 -31.22
CA VAL A 29 16.54 17.65 -31.22
C VAL A 29 17.33 16.71 -30.32
N ILE A 30 17.00 16.74 -29.03
CA ILE A 30 17.39 15.70 -28.09
C ILE A 30 16.55 14.49 -28.48
N THR A 31 17.16 13.54 -29.20
CA THR A 31 16.64 12.17 -29.28
C THR A 31 16.75 11.56 -27.90
N THR A 32 15.77 11.85 -27.05
CA THR A 32 15.51 11.12 -25.81
C THR A 32 15.14 9.72 -26.23
N GLY A 33 16.15 8.85 -26.29
CA GLY A 33 15.97 7.41 -26.42
C GLY A 33 15.00 6.98 -25.33
N SER A 34 13.76 6.72 -25.73
CA SER A 34 12.74 6.20 -24.84
C SER A 34 13.12 4.74 -24.63
N THR A 35 13.98 4.48 -23.65
CA THR A 35 13.99 3.16 -23.05
C THR A 35 12.58 3.01 -22.49
N LEU A 36 11.75 2.27 -23.24
CA LEU A 36 10.55 1.67 -22.68
C LEU A 36 11.08 0.81 -21.54
N ALA A 37 11.13 1.38 -20.34
CA ALA A 37 11.20 0.61 -19.13
C ALA A 37 9.92 -0.22 -19.16
N THR A 38 10.04 -1.44 -19.68
CA THR A 38 9.10 -2.51 -19.40
C THR A 38 9.13 -2.60 -17.89
N ALA A 39 8.20 -1.91 -17.23
CA ALA A 39 7.97 -2.07 -15.81
C ALA A 39 7.70 -3.56 -15.64
N THR A 40 8.72 -4.29 -15.17
CA THR A 40 8.48 -5.59 -14.58
C THR A 40 7.40 -5.33 -13.54
N PRO A 41 6.27 -6.05 -13.56
CA PRO A 41 5.22 -5.83 -12.59
C PRO A 41 5.88 -5.95 -11.22
N ALA A 42 5.93 -4.84 -10.48
CA ALA A 42 6.39 -4.87 -9.11
C ALA A 42 5.46 -5.86 -8.41
N ALA A 43 5.98 -7.04 -8.08
CA ALA A 43 5.25 -7.99 -7.26
C ALA A 43 4.79 -7.21 -6.02
N ALA A 44 3.48 -7.13 -5.81
CA ALA A 44 2.93 -6.28 -4.76
C ALA A 44 3.45 -6.80 -3.42
N ALA A 45 4.31 -6.02 -2.76
CA ALA A 45 4.97 -6.42 -1.52
C ALA A 45 4.00 -6.31 -0.36
N GLY A 46 3.14 -7.31 -0.20
CA GLY A 46 2.34 -7.53 1.01
C GLY A 46 1.41 -6.39 1.45
N GLY A 47 0.77 -6.58 2.60
CA GLY A 47 -0.01 -5.54 3.26
C GLY A 47 -0.91 -6.07 4.37
N CYS A 48 -1.33 -5.15 5.23
CA CYS A 48 -2.29 -5.39 6.30
C CYS A 48 -3.56 -4.58 6.04
N ASN A 49 -4.73 -5.08 6.45
CA ASN A 49 -5.99 -4.34 6.26
C ASN A 49 -6.21 -3.22 7.29
N GLY A 50 -5.39 -3.14 8.35
CA GLY A 50 -5.46 -2.10 9.37
C GLY A 50 -6.72 -2.12 10.24
N GLN A 51 -7.48 -3.23 10.21
CA GLN A 51 -8.76 -3.32 10.91
C GLN A 51 -8.59 -3.61 12.42
N SER A 52 -9.59 -3.22 13.20
CA SER A 52 -9.73 -3.52 14.62
C SER A 52 -10.93 -4.46 14.82
N PRO A 53 -10.85 -5.48 15.70
CA PRO A 53 -9.77 -5.74 16.65
C PRO A 53 -8.59 -6.52 16.08
N VAL A 54 -8.72 -7.09 14.87
CA VAL A 54 -7.69 -7.89 14.22
C VAL A 54 -7.36 -7.31 12.85
N SER A 55 -6.06 -7.10 12.60
CA SER A 55 -5.56 -6.68 11.30
C SER A 55 -4.82 -7.83 10.62
N ALA A 56 -5.50 -8.51 9.69
CA ALA A 56 -4.89 -9.59 8.90
C ALA A 56 -3.88 -9.03 7.91
N CYS A 57 -2.78 -9.75 7.75
CA CYS A 57 -1.65 -9.37 6.94
C CYS A 57 -1.23 -10.53 6.02
N VAL A 58 -0.73 -10.16 4.84
CA VAL A 58 -0.12 -11.09 3.90
C VAL A 58 1.18 -10.47 3.41
N ASP A 59 2.20 -11.28 3.21
CA ASP A 59 3.46 -10.84 2.60
C ASP A 59 3.97 -11.84 1.57
N TRP A 60 4.48 -11.30 0.47
CA TRP A 60 5.11 -12.03 -0.62
C TRP A 60 6.33 -11.25 -1.12
N GLY A 61 7.41 -11.97 -1.45
CA GLY A 61 8.62 -11.41 -2.03
C GLY A 61 9.78 -11.22 -1.05
N SER A 62 9.50 -11.07 0.25
CA SER A 62 10.54 -11.00 1.29
C SER A 62 11.21 -12.36 1.57
N TYR A 63 10.60 -13.48 1.15
CA TYR A 63 10.97 -14.85 1.56
C TYR A 63 11.15 -15.83 0.39
N GLY A 64 11.52 -15.32 -0.80
CA GLY A 64 11.65 -16.13 -2.00
C GLY A 64 10.30 -16.66 -2.47
N ASN A 65 10.17 -17.98 -2.56
CA ASN A 65 8.98 -18.70 -3.05
C ASN A 65 7.93 -18.98 -1.97
N ARG A 66 7.88 -18.17 -0.90
CA ARG A 66 6.97 -18.36 0.22
C ARG A 66 6.05 -17.17 0.40
N VAL A 67 4.77 -17.47 0.60
CA VAL A 67 3.81 -16.49 1.14
C VAL A 67 3.85 -16.61 2.67
N ARG A 68 3.82 -15.46 3.34
CA ARG A 68 3.64 -15.35 4.79
C ARG A 68 2.22 -14.87 5.10
N ALA A 69 1.56 -15.57 6.02
CA ALA A 69 0.37 -15.10 6.71
C ALA A 69 0.75 -14.70 8.14
N ASP A 70 0.22 -13.58 8.58
CA ASP A 70 0.37 -13.02 9.93
C ASP A 70 -0.82 -12.09 10.24
N PHE A 71 -0.96 -11.69 11.49
CA PHE A 71 -1.95 -10.67 11.87
C PHE A 71 -1.56 -9.94 13.15
N TYR A 72 -2.12 -8.75 13.33
CA TYR A 72 -2.00 -8.00 14.58
C TYR A 72 -3.31 -8.05 15.36
N MET A 73 -3.23 -8.46 16.64
CA MET A 73 -4.31 -8.36 17.60
C MET A 73 -4.21 -7.00 18.32
N ASN A 74 -5.13 -6.09 17.98
CA ASN A 74 -5.16 -4.72 18.50
C ASN A 74 -6.01 -4.60 19.79
N ALA A 75 -6.90 -5.55 20.04
CA ALA A 75 -7.69 -5.61 21.27
C ALA A 75 -7.07 -6.55 22.32
N THR A 76 -7.36 -6.33 23.61
CA THR A 76 -6.92 -7.27 24.65
C THR A 76 -7.70 -8.57 24.48
N PRO A 77 -7.04 -9.75 24.44
CA PRO A 77 -7.77 -11.01 24.43
C PRO A 77 -8.74 -11.12 25.60
N SER A 78 -9.93 -11.64 25.33
CA SER A 78 -11.03 -11.77 26.28
C SER A 78 -11.87 -12.99 25.93
N ASP A 79 -12.96 -13.23 26.64
CA ASP A 79 -13.88 -14.32 26.29
C ASP A 79 -14.48 -14.16 24.89
N ASP A 80 -14.65 -12.92 24.40
CA ASP A 80 -15.12 -12.65 23.03
C ASP A 80 -14.03 -12.85 21.96
N TYR A 81 -12.75 -12.81 22.34
CA TYR A 81 -11.59 -12.94 21.45
C TYR A 81 -10.59 -13.94 22.05
N HIS A 82 -10.90 -15.22 21.93
CA HIS A 82 -10.20 -16.26 22.67
C HIS A 82 -9.25 -17.10 21.83
N SER A 83 -9.63 -17.44 20.60
CA SER A 83 -8.81 -18.26 19.72
C SER A 83 -8.96 -17.84 18.27
N PHE A 84 -8.02 -18.28 17.44
CA PHE A 84 -7.99 -17.93 16.03
C PHE A 84 -7.71 -19.15 15.14
N LYS A 85 -8.11 -19.02 13.87
CA LYS A 85 -7.60 -19.82 12.76
C LYS A 85 -7.11 -18.89 11.67
N ALA A 86 -5.88 -19.10 11.23
CA ALA A 86 -5.27 -18.37 10.14
C ALA A 86 -5.32 -19.21 8.87
N TRP A 87 -5.99 -18.68 7.86
CA TRP A 87 -6.15 -19.28 6.55
C TRP A 87 -5.42 -18.47 5.51
N LEU A 88 -4.81 -19.17 4.56
CA LEU A 88 -4.25 -18.59 3.35
C LEU A 88 -5.10 -19.03 2.16
N ASN A 89 -5.63 -18.08 1.41
CA ASN A 89 -6.26 -18.36 0.11
C ASN A 89 -5.23 -18.16 -1.00
N VAL A 90 -4.99 -19.18 -1.81
CA VAL A 90 -4.17 -19.04 -3.02
C VAL A 90 -4.99 -19.44 -4.23
N ASN A 91 -5.29 -18.47 -5.08
CA ASN A 91 -6.08 -18.64 -6.30
C ASN A 91 -7.40 -19.41 -6.05
N GLY A 92 -8.12 -19.06 -4.98
CA GLY A 92 -9.38 -19.70 -4.60
C GLY A 92 -9.24 -20.95 -3.73
N THR A 93 -8.04 -21.50 -3.56
CA THR A 93 -7.81 -22.67 -2.69
C THR A 93 -7.46 -22.23 -1.27
N TRP A 94 -8.18 -22.74 -0.29
CA TRP A 94 -8.00 -22.42 1.12
C TRP A 94 -7.06 -23.38 1.84
N TYR A 95 -6.20 -22.82 2.69
CA TYR A 95 -5.23 -23.57 3.45
C TYR A 95 -5.19 -23.10 4.90
N LEU A 96 -5.43 -24.00 5.85
CA LEU A 96 -5.18 -23.71 7.26
C LEU A 96 -3.68 -23.68 7.48
N VAL A 97 -3.14 -22.53 7.87
CA VAL A 97 -1.71 -22.32 8.06
C VAL A 97 -1.34 -22.10 9.53
N GLY A 98 -2.30 -21.71 10.36
CA GLY A 98 -2.11 -21.55 11.79
C GLY A 98 -3.42 -21.62 12.57
N SER A 99 -3.32 -21.96 13.85
CA SER A 99 -4.43 -21.86 14.80
C SER A 99 -3.87 -21.81 16.21
N GLY A 100 -4.58 -21.15 17.12
CA GLY A 100 -4.13 -21.09 18.51
C GLY A 100 -5.01 -20.23 19.39
N ARG A 101 -4.57 -20.05 20.62
CA ARG A 101 -5.20 -19.14 21.58
C ARG A 101 -4.69 -17.72 21.36
N LEU A 102 -5.58 -16.75 21.51
CA LEU A 102 -5.23 -15.34 21.69
C LEU A 102 -4.91 -15.12 23.18
N ASP A 103 -3.64 -14.88 23.46
CA ASP A 103 -3.04 -14.76 24.78
C ASP A 103 -2.35 -13.40 25.03
N HIS A 104 -2.11 -12.60 23.99
CA HIS A 104 -1.54 -11.26 24.09
C HIS A 104 -2.05 -10.33 22.98
N LYS A 105 -1.73 -9.03 23.10
CA LYS A 105 -1.84 -8.05 22.02
C LYS A 105 -0.58 -8.09 21.16
N GLY A 106 -0.71 -7.69 19.90
CA GLY A 106 0.42 -7.51 19.00
C GLY A 106 0.46 -8.56 17.90
N ASN A 107 1.65 -8.86 17.42
CA ASN A 107 1.84 -9.65 16.21
C ASN A 107 1.70 -11.16 16.51
N TYR A 108 0.75 -11.80 15.84
CA TYR A 108 0.66 -13.23 15.71
C TYR A 108 1.19 -13.63 14.35
N CYS A 109 2.35 -14.27 14.38
CA CYS A 109 3.12 -14.63 13.20
C CYS A 109 3.84 -15.96 13.47
N CYS A 110 4.44 -16.61 12.49
CA CYS A 110 4.55 -16.29 11.09
C CYS A 110 4.30 -17.60 10.36
N TRP A 111 3.22 -17.70 9.59
CA TRP A 111 2.90 -18.95 8.92
C TRP A 111 3.27 -18.86 7.45
N TYR A 112 4.17 -19.75 7.04
CA TYR A 112 4.70 -19.75 5.69
C TYR A 112 4.10 -20.88 4.88
N ARG A 113 3.82 -20.60 3.61
CA ARG A 113 3.47 -21.63 2.64
C ARG A 113 4.37 -21.51 1.42
N ASN A 114 5.00 -22.64 1.06
CA ASN A 114 5.73 -22.75 -0.19
C ASN A 114 4.75 -22.65 -1.36
N THR A 115 5.17 -21.93 -2.39
CA THR A 115 4.39 -21.73 -3.62
C THR A 115 4.97 -22.48 -4.81
N ASP A 116 6.08 -23.19 -4.63
CA ASP A 116 6.72 -24.02 -5.67
C ASP A 116 5.77 -25.08 -6.26
N SER A 117 4.85 -25.59 -5.44
CA SER A 117 3.87 -26.58 -5.86
C SER A 117 2.66 -25.98 -6.56
N LEU A 118 2.63 -24.67 -6.76
CA LEU A 118 1.52 -23.96 -7.37
C LEU A 118 1.88 -23.66 -8.85
N PRO A 119 1.04 -24.05 -9.84
CA PRO A 119 1.30 -23.84 -11.29
C PRO A 119 1.79 -22.43 -11.69
N ASN A 120 2.62 -22.26 -12.72
CA ASN A 120 3.13 -20.92 -13.12
C ASN A 120 2.08 -19.98 -13.77
N ILE A 121 1.08 -19.52 -13.02
CA ILE A 121 0.12 -18.51 -13.45
C ILE A 121 -0.01 -17.44 -12.37
N TRP A 122 -0.50 -16.26 -12.73
CA TRP A 122 -0.74 -15.14 -11.82
C TRP A 122 -1.50 -15.59 -10.57
N TYR A 123 -0.84 -15.57 -9.42
CA TYR A 123 -1.46 -15.93 -8.16
C TYR A 123 -2.07 -14.72 -7.50
N THR A 124 -3.33 -14.81 -7.12
CA THR A 124 -3.91 -13.91 -6.13
C THR A 124 -3.87 -14.61 -4.77
N VAL A 125 -3.24 -13.97 -3.79
CA VAL A 125 -3.12 -14.49 -2.44
C VAL A 125 -3.54 -13.47 -1.41
N TYR A 126 -4.25 -13.93 -0.39
CA TYR A 126 -4.59 -13.15 0.79
C TYR A 126 -4.73 -14.07 1.99
N THR A 127 -4.65 -13.47 3.18
CA THR A 127 -4.84 -14.13 4.45
C THR A 127 -6.24 -13.81 4.98
N GLU A 128 -6.89 -14.80 5.59
CA GLU A 128 -8.09 -14.61 6.38
C GLU A 128 -7.88 -15.14 7.79
N ILE A 129 -8.25 -14.37 8.79
CA ILE A 129 -8.14 -14.73 10.20
C ILE A 129 -9.53 -14.83 10.80
N ASP A 130 -9.94 -16.05 11.13
CA ASP A 130 -11.18 -16.30 11.85
C ASP A 130 -10.94 -16.17 13.36
N ILE A 131 -11.80 -15.44 14.05
CA ILE A 131 -11.77 -15.31 15.50
C ILE A 131 -12.96 -16.02 16.15
N TYR A 132 -12.67 -16.71 17.25
CA TYR A 132 -13.63 -17.48 18.02
C TYR A 132 -13.62 -17.04 19.49
N ASN A 133 -14.78 -17.10 20.14
CA ASN A 133 -14.92 -16.86 21.57
C ASN A 133 -14.46 -18.07 22.41
N SER A 134 -14.49 -17.96 23.73
CA SER A 134 -14.03 -19.02 24.66
C SER A 134 -14.87 -20.31 24.60
N SER A 135 -16.10 -20.23 24.06
CA SER A 135 -16.96 -21.39 23.79
C SER A 135 -16.70 -22.02 22.41
N GLY A 136 -15.76 -21.50 21.63
CA GLY A 136 -15.47 -21.97 20.27
C GLY A 136 -16.46 -21.50 19.20
N THR A 137 -17.33 -20.54 19.51
CA THR A 137 -18.26 -19.94 18.55
C THR A 137 -17.54 -18.91 17.69
N TYR A 138 -17.72 -18.99 16.37
CA TYR A 138 -17.19 -18.00 15.43
C TYR A 138 -17.78 -16.61 15.71
N ARG A 139 -16.93 -15.58 15.62
CA ARG A 139 -17.32 -14.20 15.87
C ARG A 139 -17.29 -13.36 14.59
N PHE A 140 -16.14 -13.32 13.95
CA PHE A 140 -15.92 -12.59 12.70
C PHE A 140 -14.61 -13.07 12.06
N SER A 141 -14.37 -12.62 10.82
CA SER A 141 -13.07 -12.79 10.16
C SER A 141 -12.50 -11.44 9.72
N SER A 142 -11.17 -11.39 9.63
CA SER A 142 -10.41 -10.25 9.11
C SER A 142 -9.60 -10.71 7.91
N THR A 143 -9.74 -10.03 6.79
CA THR A 143 -9.11 -10.43 5.51
C THR A 143 -8.07 -9.39 5.08
N SER A 144 -6.86 -9.81 4.79
CA SER A 144 -5.79 -8.93 4.29
C SER A 144 -6.12 -8.40 2.89
N PRO A 145 -5.41 -7.35 2.42
CA PRO A 145 -5.37 -7.04 0.99
C PRO A 145 -4.93 -8.25 0.17
N SER A 146 -5.36 -8.33 -1.08
CA SER A 146 -4.90 -9.36 -2.00
C SER A 146 -3.60 -8.92 -2.69
N VAL A 147 -2.62 -9.81 -2.68
CA VAL A 147 -1.36 -9.65 -3.40
C VAL A 147 -1.42 -10.47 -4.68
N ARG A 148 -0.97 -9.87 -5.78
CA ARG A 148 -0.70 -10.58 -7.02
C ARG A 148 0.79 -10.79 -7.19
N TYR A 149 1.20 -12.03 -7.47
CA TYR A 149 2.58 -12.33 -7.82
C TYR A 149 2.70 -13.23 -9.04
N VAL A 150 3.88 -13.16 -9.64
CA VAL A 150 4.36 -13.98 -10.75
C VAL A 150 5.56 -14.75 -10.21
N ASN A 151 5.55 -16.07 -10.36
CA ASN A 151 6.68 -16.94 -10.00
C ASN A 151 7.74 -16.88 -11.11
#